data_AF-A0AAU7DLP9-F1
#
_entry.id   AF-A0AAU7DLP9-F1
#
_cell.length_a   1.000
_cell.length_b   1.000
_cell.length_c   1.000
_cell.angle_alpha   90.00
_cell.angle_beta   90.00
_cell.angle_gamma   90.00
#
_symmetry.space_group_name_H-M   'P 1'
#
loop_
_entity.id
_entity.type
_entity.pdbx_description
1 polymer ?
#
loop_
_entity_poly.entity_id
_entity_poly.type
_entity_poly.pdbx_seq_one_letter_code
_entity_poly.pdbx_strand_id
1 'polypeptide(L)'
;MNFDLKAAAILRKLIYPIQFQADPLDGIDRVITQVVFADHTRVPRSDVIAAIDAGLASDAQLSGLIPQSHSEAVIRSFLSALRMHLEADSTRS
;
A
#
# COMPACT_ATOMS: atom_id res chain seq x y z
N MET A 1 3.81 16.63 7.02
CA MET A 1 3.28 15.48 6.27
C MET A 1 2.45 16.04 5.14
N ASN A 2 2.89 15.93 3.89
CA ASN A 2 2.28 16.68 2.76
C ASN A 2 1.18 15.90 2.01
N PHE A 3 0.61 14.85 2.62
CA PHE A 3 -0.52 14.09 2.08
C PHE A 3 -1.52 13.71 3.19
N ASP A 4 -2.79 13.53 2.82
CA ASP A 4 -3.97 13.40 3.70
C ASP A 4 -3.81 12.33 4.81
N LEU A 5 -4.30 12.63 6.03
CA LEU A 5 -4.32 11.71 7.18
C LEU A 5 -5.05 10.39 6.86
N LYS A 6 -6.14 10.46 6.08
CA LYS A 6 -6.86 9.26 5.63
C LYS A 6 -5.97 8.39 4.75
N ALA A 7 -5.31 8.99 3.76
CA ALA A 7 -4.36 8.29 2.90
C ALA A 7 -3.21 7.68 3.71
N ALA A 8 -2.65 8.43 4.68
CA ALA A 8 -1.60 7.91 5.56
C ALA A 8 -2.07 6.70 6.40
N ALA A 9 -3.32 6.71 6.90
CA ALA A 9 -3.87 5.56 7.61
C ALA A 9 -4.00 4.33 6.71
N ILE A 10 -4.46 4.51 5.47
CA ILE A 10 -4.56 3.43 4.48
C ILE A 10 -3.16 2.89 4.16
N LEU A 11 -2.19 3.75 3.84
CA LEU A 11 -0.82 3.32 3.51
C LEU A 11 -0.17 2.54 4.67
N ARG A 12 -0.36 2.95 5.93
CA ARG A 12 0.12 2.17 7.08
C ARG A 12 -0.45 0.76 7.10
N LYS A 13 -1.75 0.60 6.82
CA LYS A 13 -2.40 -0.72 6.74
C LYS A 13 -1.81 -1.59 5.61
N LEU A 14 -1.43 -0.98 4.49
CA LEU A 14 -0.83 -1.71 3.36
C LEU A 14 0.63 -2.10 3.62
N ILE A 15 1.39 -1.27 4.34
CA ILE A 15 2.81 -1.51 4.62
C ILE A 15 3.00 -2.48 5.81
N TYR A 16 2.07 -2.49 6.78
CA TYR A 16 2.21 -3.33 7.97
C TYR A 16 2.46 -4.83 7.69
N PRO A 17 1.76 -5.50 6.75
CA PRO A 17 1.96 -6.92 6.47
C PRO A 17 3.36 -7.27 5.93
N ILE A 18 4.05 -6.32 5.29
CA ILE A 18 5.34 -6.53 4.64
C ILE A 18 6.54 -6.12 5.53
N GLN A 19 6.28 -5.55 6.72
CA GLN A 19 7.30 -4.90 7.55
C GLN A 19 8.47 -5.80 7.97
N PHE A 20 8.23 -7.12 8.02
CA PHE A 20 9.24 -8.14 8.36
C PHE A 20 9.57 -9.08 7.20
N GLN A 21 9.03 -8.84 6.01
CA GLN A 21 9.38 -9.64 4.84
C GLN A 21 10.79 -9.29 4.38
N ALA A 22 11.54 -10.27 3.88
CA ALA A 22 12.84 -10.01 3.28
C ALA A 22 12.68 -9.25 1.96
N ASP A 23 11.71 -9.67 1.13
CA ASP A 23 11.29 -8.97 -0.07
C ASP A 23 9.79 -8.61 0.03
N PRO A 24 9.44 -7.32 0.10
CA PRO A 24 8.04 -6.86 0.11
C PRO A 24 7.21 -7.26 -1.11
N LEU A 25 7.82 -7.52 -2.27
CA LEU A 25 7.09 -7.89 -3.48
C LEU A 25 6.46 -9.28 -3.35
N ASP A 26 7.06 -10.18 -2.56
CA ASP A 26 6.49 -11.49 -2.23
C ASP A 26 5.20 -11.39 -1.40
N GLY A 27 4.91 -10.22 -0.81
CA GLY A 27 3.75 -9.97 0.03
C GLY A 27 2.50 -9.44 -0.69
N ILE A 28 2.57 -9.15 -1.99
CA ILE A 28 1.51 -8.43 -2.72
C ILE A 28 0.16 -9.18 -2.64
N ASP A 29 0.13 -10.46 -3.01
CA ASP A 29 -1.12 -11.27 -2.99
C ASP A 29 -1.71 -11.35 -1.59
N ARG A 30 -0.85 -11.43 -0.58
CA ARG A 30 -1.25 -11.44 0.83
C ARG A 30 -1.88 -10.11 1.22
N VAL A 31 -1.30 -8.97 0.84
CA VAL A 31 -1.85 -7.64 1.14
C VAL A 31 -3.20 -7.45 0.45
N ILE A 32 -3.31 -7.86 -0.81
CA ILE A 32 -4.57 -7.81 -1.56
C ILE A 32 -5.66 -8.61 -0.84
N THR A 33 -5.36 -9.87 -0.48
CA THR A 33 -6.32 -10.77 0.15
C THR A 33 -6.67 -10.35 1.58
N GLN A 34 -5.69 -9.94 2.39
CA GLN A 34 -5.85 -9.75 3.84
C GLN A 34 -6.17 -8.30 4.24
N VAL A 35 -5.92 -7.32 3.36
CA VAL A 35 -6.12 -5.90 3.68
C VAL A 35 -7.14 -5.25 2.75
N VAL A 36 -7.04 -5.47 1.43
CA VAL A 36 -7.92 -4.81 0.46
C VAL A 36 -9.26 -5.51 0.33
N PHE A 37 -9.27 -6.84 0.23
CA PHE A 37 -10.50 -7.63 0.07
C PHE A 37 -10.97 -8.33 1.33
N ALA A 38 -10.30 -8.12 2.46
CA ALA A 38 -10.78 -8.72 3.68
C ALA A 38 -12.10 -8.04 4.12
N ASP A 39 -13.15 -8.83 4.28
CA ASP A 39 -14.53 -8.36 4.57
C ASP A 39 -14.64 -7.38 5.76
N HIS A 40 -13.65 -7.41 6.66
CA HIS A 40 -13.63 -6.61 7.88
C HIS A 40 -12.97 -5.23 7.74
N THR A 41 -12.23 -4.93 6.66
CA THR A 41 -11.47 -3.67 6.57
C THR A 41 -12.32 -2.49 6.12
N ARG A 42 -13.48 -2.72 5.46
CA ARG A 42 -14.43 -1.72 4.95
C ARG A 42 -13.80 -0.58 4.13
N VAL A 43 -12.56 -0.71 3.67
CA VAL A 43 -11.90 0.34 2.86
C VAL A 43 -12.25 0.09 1.39
N PRO A 44 -12.94 1.02 0.71
CA PRO A 44 -13.22 0.86 -0.70
C PRO A 44 -11.93 0.74 -1.52
N ARG A 45 -11.93 -0.13 -2.54
CA ARG A 45 -10.77 -0.28 -3.46
C ARG A 45 -10.33 1.04 -4.07
N SER A 46 -11.28 1.92 -4.42
CA SER A 46 -11.00 3.26 -4.94
C SER A 46 -10.22 4.14 -3.94
N ASP A 47 -10.52 4.03 -2.66
CA ASP A 47 -9.83 4.75 -1.59
C ASP A 47 -8.41 4.21 -1.39
N VAL A 48 -8.23 2.89 -1.55
CA VAL A 48 -6.90 2.25 -1.54
C VAL A 48 -6.05 2.77 -2.70
N ILE A 49 -6.61 2.76 -3.92
CA ILE A 49 -5.95 3.27 -5.13
C ILE A 49 -5.58 4.74 -4.95
N ALA A 50 -6.51 5.59 -4.53
CA ALA A 50 -6.27 7.02 -4.35
C ALA A 50 -5.20 7.29 -3.28
N ALA A 51 -5.16 6.50 -2.20
CA ALA A 51 -4.12 6.63 -1.18
C ALA A 51 -2.73 6.23 -1.70
N ILE A 52 -2.63 5.18 -2.52
CA ILE A 52 -1.38 4.78 -3.16
C ILE A 52 -0.90 5.88 -4.11
N ASP A 53 -1.78 6.36 -5.00
CA ASP A 53 -1.43 7.39 -5.98
C ASP A 53 -0.99 8.69 -5.28
N ALA A 54 -1.68 9.12 -4.22
CA ALA A 54 -1.31 10.28 -3.43
C ALA A 54 0.04 10.09 -2.70
N GLY A 55 0.31 8.90 -2.17
CA GLY A 55 1.59 8.60 -1.53
C GLY A 55 2.75 8.65 -2.51
N LEU A 56 2.61 7.98 -3.66
CA LEU A 56 3.63 7.90 -4.71
C LEU A 56 3.94 9.28 -5.31
N ALA A 57 2.93 10.14 -5.48
CA ALA A 57 3.10 11.50 -5.98
C ALA A 57 3.67 12.49 -4.95
N SER A 58 3.74 12.11 -3.66
CA SER A 58 4.22 12.99 -2.60
C SER A 58 5.72 12.87 -2.35
N ASP A 59 6.33 13.95 -1.86
CA ASP A 59 7.71 13.96 -1.34
C ASP A 59 7.82 13.45 0.10
N ALA A 60 6.73 12.91 0.67
CA ALA A 60 6.77 12.42 2.04
C ALA A 60 7.55 11.10 2.14
N GLN A 61 8.25 10.91 3.27
CA GLN A 61 8.95 9.67 3.57
C GLN A 61 7.95 8.56 3.95
N LEU A 62 7.57 7.72 2.99
CA LEU A 62 6.59 6.65 3.19
C LEU A 62 7.15 5.50 4.05
N SER A 63 8.47 5.27 3.97
CA SER A 63 9.18 4.33 4.84
C SER A 63 9.11 4.68 6.33
N GLY A 64 8.84 5.95 6.66
CA GLY A 64 8.68 6.44 8.03
C GLY A 64 7.24 6.37 8.56
N LEU A 65 6.29 5.82 7.80
CA LEU A 65 4.88 5.76 8.22
C LEU A 65 4.63 4.79 9.37
N ILE A 66 5.44 3.74 9.46
CA ILE A 66 5.46 2.76 10.55
C ILE A 66 6.93 2.36 10.87
N PRO A 67 7.22 1.80 12.05
CA PRO A 67 8.52 1.18 12.32
C PRO A 67 8.75 -0.05 11.41
N GLN A 68 9.76 0.02 10.53
CA GLN A 68 10.10 -1.05 9.58
C GLN A 68 11.53 -0.82 9.03
N SER A 69 12.15 -1.83 8.38
CA SER A 69 13.57 -1.80 7.97
C SER A 69 13.83 -1.52 6.48
N HIS A 70 12.80 -1.50 5.65
CA HIS A 70 12.89 -1.25 4.21
C HIS A 70 13.20 0.20 3.90
N SER A 71 13.99 0.41 2.85
CA SER A 71 14.29 1.74 2.33
C SER A 71 13.05 2.39 1.70
N GLU A 72 13.09 3.71 1.55
CA GLU A 72 12.05 4.48 0.85
C GLU A 72 11.81 3.94 -0.57
N ALA A 73 12.88 3.61 -1.29
CA ALA A 73 12.80 3.07 -2.65
C ALA A 73 12.06 1.73 -2.68
N VAL A 74 12.34 0.84 -1.71
CA VAL A 74 11.66 -0.47 -1.61
C VAL A 74 10.17 -0.30 -1.34
N ILE A 75 9.79 0.59 -0.41
CA ILE A 75 8.37 0.87 -0.11
C ILE A 75 7.64 1.44 -1.33
N ARG A 76 8.26 2.37 -2.08
CA ARG A 76 7.66 2.95 -3.29
C ARG A 76 7.53 1.94 -4.43
N SER A 77 8.50 1.04 -4.58
CA SER A 77 8.41 -0.07 -5.54
C SER A 77 7.27 -1.02 -5.18
N PHE A 78 7.13 -1.39 -3.90
CA PHE A 78 6.02 -2.21 -3.41
C PHE A 78 4.66 -1.56 -3.69
N LEU A 79 4.48 -0.27 -3.34
CA LEU A 79 3.22 0.43 -3.57
C LEU A 79 2.88 0.57 -5.06
N SER A 80 3.88 0.83 -5.90
CA SER A 80 3.70 0.85 -7.37
C SER A 80 3.27 -0.52 -7.90
N ALA A 81 3.90 -1.60 -7.44
CA ALA A 81 3.54 -2.96 -7.84
C ALA A 81 2.13 -3.35 -7.39
N LEU A 82 1.76 -3.01 -6.16
CA LEU A 82 0.41 -3.20 -5.63
C LEU A 82 -0.63 -2.43 -6.45
N ARG A 83 -0.34 -1.18 -6.84
CA ARG A 83 -1.22 -0.35 -7.67
C ARG A 83 -1.51 -1.00 -9.03
N MET A 84 -0.48 -1.56 -9.68
CA MET A 84 -0.63 -2.26 -10.95
C MET A 84 -1.48 -3.53 -10.82
N HIS A 85 -1.28 -4.31 -9.75
CA HIS A 85 -2.10 -5.51 -9.50
C HIS A 85 -3.57 -5.14 -9.29
N LEU A 86 -3.84 -4.08 -8.50
CA LEU A 86 -5.20 -3.62 -8.26
C LEU A 86 -5.91 -3.17 -9.54
N GLU A 87 -5.18 -2.67 -10.54
CA GLU A 87 -5.73 -2.28 -11.85
C GLU A 87 -6.01 -3.48 -12.74
N ALA A 88 -5.07 -4.43 -12.82
CA ALA A 88 -5.22 -5.63 -13.63
C ALA A 88 -6.45 -6.45 -13.21
N ASP A 89 -6.70 -6.57 -11.91
CA ASP A 89 -7.86 -7.28 -11.38
C ASP A 89 -9.20 -6.57 -11.66
N SER A 90 -9.21 -5.23 -11.77
CA SER A 90 -10.40 -4.46 -12.14
C SER A 90 -10.82 -4.68 -13.60
N THR A 91 -9.91 -5.13 -14.47
CA THR A 91 -10.23 -5.46 -15.88
C THR A 91 -10.80 -6.86 -16.07
N ARG A 92 -10.79 -7.70 -15.01
CA ARG A 92 -11.25 -9.11 -15.04
C ARG A 92 -12.62 -9.32 -14.39
N SER A 93 -13.20 -8.30 -13.77
CA SER A 93 -14.54 -8.31 -13.15
C SER A 93 -15.55 -7.61 -14.04
#